data_AF-A0A098AV30-F1
#
_entry.id   AF-A0A098AV30-F1
#
_cell.length_a   1.000
_cell.length_b   1.000
_cell.length_c   1.000
_cell.angle_alpha   90.00
_cell.angle_beta   90.00
_cell.angle_gamma   90.00
#
_symmetry.space_group_name_H-M   'P 1'
#
loop_
_entity.id
_entity.type
_entity.pdbx_description
1 polymer ?
#
loop_
_entity_poly.entity_id
_entity_poly.type
_entity_poly.pdbx_seq_one_letter_code
_entity_poly.pdbx_strand_id
1 'polypeptide(L)' 'MKFTDMDMLQDYEKDARMAVLAYSLIQTEVIDPKLRLIMSEAHNQAAKAQKDAADLVLSRGDRP' A
#
# COMPACT_ATOMS: atom_id res chain seq x y z
N MET A 1 18.53 -2.47 18.47
CA MET A 1 17.91 -1.28 17.84
C MET A 1 16.42 -1.35 18.16
N LYS A 2 15.80 -0.28 18.67
CA LYS A 2 14.34 -0.22 18.86
C LYS A 2 13.78 0.59 17.68
N PHE A 3 12.82 0.02 16.94
CA PHE A 3 12.10 0.76 15.90
C PHE A 3 11.21 1.80 16.57
N THR A 4 11.25 3.03 16.04
CA THR A 4 10.35 4.10 16.44
C THR A 4 9.00 3.95 15.75
N ASP A 5 7.98 4.65 16.26
CA ASP A 5 6.67 4.68 15.62
C ASP A 5 6.75 5.23 14.18
N MET A 6 7.72 6.11 13.90
CA MET A 6 7.96 6.62 12.55
C MET A 6 8.59 5.58 11.64
N ASP A 7 9.57 4.81 12.12
CA ASP A 7 10.17 3.71 11.34
C ASP A 7 9.09 2.68 10.96
N MET A 8 8.24 2.32 11.92
CA MET A 8 7.14 1.38 11.70
C MET A 8 6.10 1.93 10.71
N LEU A 9 5.82 3.23 10.77
CA LEU A 9 4.87 3.88 9.86
C LEU A 9 5.40 3.99 8.43
N GLN A 10 6.69 4.27 8.26
CA GLN A 10 7.35 4.29 6.94
C GLN A 10 7.44 2.89 6.33
N ASP A 11 7.76 1.88 7.13
CA ASP A 11 7.72 0.48 6.67
C ASP A 11 6.31 0.07 6.25
N TYR A 12 5.29 0.50 7.01
CA TYR A 12 3.89 0.25 6.63
C TYR A 12 3.50 0.95 5.31
N GLU A 13 3.89 2.21 5.11
CA GLU A 13 3.68 2.92 3.84
C GLU A 13 4.31 2.15 2.68
N LYS A 14 5.55 1.72 2.87
CA LYS A 14 6.32 0.99 1.87
C LYS A 14 5.67 -0.35 1.52
N ASP A 15 5.21 -1.10 2.51
CA ASP A 15 4.53 -2.37 2.30
C ASP A 15 3.19 -2.17 1.58
N ALA A 16 2.42 -1.14 1.96
CA ALA A 16 1.18 -0.79 1.28
C ALA A 16 1.44 -0.38 -0.17
N ARG A 17 2.49 0.40 -0.44
CA ARG A 17 2.93 0.77 -1.79
C ARG A 17 3.34 -0.45 -2.62
N MET A 18 4.07 -1.39 -2.03
CA MET A 18 4.43 -2.64 -2.71
C MET A 18 3.19 -3.48 -3.03
N ALA A 19 2.21 -3.54 -2.13
CA ALA A 19 0.95 -4.22 -2.36
C ALA A 19 0.14 -3.57 -3.51
N VAL A 20 0.09 -2.24 -3.58
CA VAL A 20 -0.52 -1.51 -4.72
C VAL A 20 0.06 -1.97 -6.04
N LEU A 21 1.40 -2.01 -6.13
CA LEU A 21 2.10 -2.41 -7.36
C LEU A 21 1.87 -3.89 -7.69
N ALA A 22 1.93 -4.77 -6.69
CA ALA A 22 1.69 -6.19 -6.87
C ALA A 22 0.26 -6.46 -7.38
N TYR A 23 -0.76 -5.91 -6.73
CA TYR A 23 -2.15 -6.10 -7.17
C TYR A 23 -2.42 -5.45 -8.54
N SER A 24 -1.75 -4.33 -8.85
CA SER A 24 -1.81 -3.71 -10.19
C SER A 24 -1.29 -4.64 -11.28
N LEU A 25 -0.23 -5.40 -11.00
CA LEU A 25 0.34 -6.36 -11.94
C LEU A 25 -0.54 -7.60 -12.05
N ILE A 26 -0.91 -8.20 -10.91
CA ILE A 26 -1.69 -9.44 -10.87
C ILE A 26 -3.02 -9.29 -11.62
N GLN A 27 -3.74 -8.18 -11.45
CA GLN A 27 -5.02 -7.99 -12.14
C GLN A 27 -4.90 -8.01 -13.69
N THR A 28 -3.72 -7.70 -14.24
CA THR A 28 -3.47 -7.78 -15.70
C THR A 28 -3.22 -9.21 -16.18
N GLU A 29 -2.74 -10.08 -15.29
CA GLU A 29 -2.39 -11.47 -15.58
C GLU A 29 -3.55 -12.44 -15.28
N VAL A 30 -4.50 -12.02 -14.44
CA VAL A 30 -5.66 -12.82 -14.07
C VAL A 30 -6.70 -12.85 -15.19
N ILE A 31 -6.99 -14.05 -15.69
CA ILE A 31 -8.02 -14.30 -16.72
C ILE A 31 -9.42 -14.32 -16.11
N ASP A 32 -9.58 -14.94 -14.93
CA ASP A 32 -10.89 -15.06 -14.27
C ASP A 32 -11.44 -13.68 -13.86
N PRO A 33 -12.62 -13.28 -14.34
CA PRO A 33 -13.12 -11.93 -14.12
C PRO A 33 -13.48 -11.65 -12.65
N LYS A 34 -13.88 -12.67 -11.87
CA LYS A 34 -14.18 -12.49 -10.44
C LYS A 34 -12.89 -12.30 -9.66
N LEU A 35 -11.86 -13.09 -9.95
CA LEU A 35 -10.56 -12.95 -9.33
C LEU A 35 -9.92 -11.61 -9.69
N ARG A 36 -10.09 -11.14 -10.93
CA ARG A 36 -9.64 -9.80 -11.34
C ARG A 36 -10.30 -8.70 -10.53
N LEU A 37 -11.61 -8.80 -10.28
CA LEU A 37 -12.34 -7.85 -9.45
C LEU A 37 -11.80 -7.84 -8.01
N ILE A 38 -11.53 -9.01 -7.43
CA ILE A 38 -10.93 -9.12 -6.08
C ILE A 38 -9.56 -8.43 -6.03
N MET A 39 -8.71 -8.63 -7.05
CA MET A 39 -7.41 -7.96 -7.12
C MET A 39 -7.53 -6.45 -7.28
N SER A 40 -8.53 -5.97 -8.03
CA SER A 40 -8.83 -4.54 -8.16
C SER A 40 -9.27 -3.93 -6.83
N GLU A 41 -10.12 -4.63 -6.06
CA GLU A 41 -10.51 -4.19 -4.72
C GLU A 41 -9.32 -4.16 -3.76
N ALA A 42 -8.48 -5.21 -3.78
CA ALA A 42 -7.26 -5.27 -2.97
C ALA A 42 -6.28 -4.14 -3.32
N HIS A 43 -6.10 -3.85 -4.61
CA HIS A 43 -5.33 -2.69 -5.09
C HIS A 43 -5.86 -1.37 -4.50
N ASN A 44 -7.17 -1.13 -4.60
CA ASN A 44 -7.79 0.11 -4.11
C ASN A 44 -7.64 0.26 -2.59
N GLN A 45 -7.78 -0.83 -1.83
CA GLN A 45 -7.60 -0.81 -0.37
C GLN A 45 -6.13 -0.55 0.00
N ALA A 46 -5.18 -1.19 -0.69
CA ALA A 46 -3.76 -0.94 -0.49
C ALA A 46 -3.39 0.51 -0.83
N ALA A 47 -3.96 1.08 -1.90
CA ALA A 47 -3.70 2.46 -2.31
C ALA A 47 -4.24 3.46 -1.28
N LYS A 48 -5.41 3.17 -0.71
CA LYS A 48 -5.94 3.97 0.41
C LYS A 48 -5.02 3.89 1.63
N ALA A 49 -4.60 2.70 2.03
CA ALA A 49 -3.71 2.52 3.17
C ALA A 49 -2.36 3.22 2.98
N GLN A 50 -1.78 3.11 1.78
CA GLN A 50 -0.54 3.79 1.39
C GLN A 50 -0.68 5.31 1.49
N LYS A 51 -1.78 5.87 0.97
CA LYS A 51 -2.07 7.29 1.08
C LYS A 51 -2.23 7.74 2.52
N ASP A 52 -3.06 7.05 3.30
CA ASP A 52 -3.33 7.41 4.70
C ASP A 52 -2.03 7.40 5.54
N ALA A 53 -1.15 6.43 5.30
CA ALA A 53 0.16 6.35 5.94
C ALA A 53 1.11 7.47 5.47
N ALA A 54 1.20 7.72 4.17
CA ALA A 54 2.03 8.79 3.61
C ALA A 54 1.59 10.18 4.12
N ASP A 55 0.29 10.44 4.18
CA ASP A 55 -0.28 11.69 4.72
C ASP A 55 0.09 11.85 6.21
N LEU A 56 0.07 10.76 6.98
CA LEU A 56 0.48 10.78 8.38
C LEU A 56 1.99 11.02 8.55
N VAL A 57 2.84 10.39 7.73
CA VAL A 57 4.30 10.63 7.71
C VAL A 57 4.59 12.11 7.42
N LEU A 58 3.96 12.65 6.37
CA LEU A 58 4.11 14.06 5.97
C LEU A 58 3.62 15.03 7.06
N SER A 59 2.50 14.72 7.72
CA SER A 59 1.96 15.56 8.80
C SER A 59 2.91 15.70 10.00
N ARG A 60 3.82 14.73 10.18
CA ARG A 60 4.84 14.73 11.25
C ARG A 60 6.15 15.41 10.83
N GLY A 61 6.19 16.01 9.64
CA GLY A 61 7.35 16.74 9.12
C GLY A 61 8.43 15.85 8.52
N ASP A 62 8.14 14.55 8.38
CA ASP A 62 9.05 13.59 7.76
C ASP A 62 8.67 13.37 6.29
N ARG A 63 9.63 12.98 5.45
CA ARG A 63 9.37 12.68 4.04
C ARG A 63 9.29 11.16 3.86
N PRO A 64 8.23 10.62 3.23
CA PRO A 64 8.16 9.21 2.87
C PRO A 64 9.23 8.85 1.82
#